data_AF-A0AAN5CUS4-F1
#
_entry.id   AF-A0AAN5CUS4-F1
#
_cell.length_a   1.000
_cell.length_b   1.000
_cell.length_c   1.000
_cell.angle_alpha   90.00
_cell.angle_beta   90.00
_cell.angle_gamma   90.00
#
_symmetry.space_group_name_H-M   'P 1'
#
loop_
_entity.id
_entity.type
_entity.pdbx_description
1 polymer ?
#
loop_
_entity_poly.entity_id
_entity_poly.type
_entity_poly.pdbx_seq_one_letter_code
_entity_poly.pdbx_strand_id
1 'polypeptide(L)'
;LRWVINNPRTVYAAGTSVESDEFDAGGFKWIAAFEKRPNDSRKRKADATGMADFYLKCFMTHIRPWMCEAKAYYSLLLNDTTRFISIKNRFSFDGEKNILHVGTNYWDILNNEDRGCLIDDTVSVEFHLRIISADRSVVDPGQFASPNLKSDVILKVEEGSLHVSKEYLAVQSPVFETLFFGDFAEK
;
A
#
# COMPACT_ATOMS: atom_id res chain seq x y z
N LEU A 1 2.20 12.63 3.39
CA LEU A 1 3.64 12.35 3.66
C LEU A 1 4.46 13.40 2.92
N ARG A 2 5.36 14.10 3.61
CA ARG A 2 6.42 14.86 2.97
C ARG A 2 7.73 14.09 3.11
N TRP A 3 8.44 13.89 2.01
CA TRP A 3 9.69 13.14 1.95
C TRP A 3 10.78 13.98 1.31
N VAL A 4 11.94 14.05 1.97
CA VAL A 4 13.15 14.68 1.46
C VAL A 4 14.11 13.58 1.02
N ILE A 5 14.41 13.54 -0.27
CA ILE A 5 15.32 12.56 -0.86
C ILE A 5 16.72 13.16 -0.82
N ASN A 6 17.61 12.54 -0.04
CA ASN A 6 19.00 12.97 0.08
C ASN A 6 19.85 12.34 -1.03
N ASN A 7 20.75 13.12 -1.61
CA ASN A 7 21.68 12.70 -2.66
C ASN A 7 21.01 11.98 -3.86
N PRO A 8 19.91 12.53 -4.42
CA PRO A 8 19.16 11.88 -5.50
C PRO A 8 20.03 11.67 -6.75
N ARG A 9 21.06 12.50 -6.96
CA ARG A 9 22.05 12.32 -8.03
C ARG A 9 22.79 10.99 -7.94
N THR A 10 23.23 10.62 -6.74
CA THR A 10 23.93 9.36 -6.47
C THR A 10 23.02 8.17 -6.71
N VAL A 11 21.79 8.22 -6.19
CA VAL A 11 20.78 7.18 -6.39
C VAL A 11 20.47 6.99 -7.89
N TYR A 12 20.28 8.11 -8.60
CA TYR A 12 20.00 8.09 -10.03
C TYR A 12 21.17 7.53 -10.85
N ALA A 13 22.40 7.98 -10.58
CA ALA A 13 23.59 7.52 -11.27
C ALA A 13 23.86 6.03 -11.06
N ALA A 14 23.64 5.53 -9.84
CA ALA A 14 23.80 4.11 -9.51
C ALA A 14 22.69 3.23 -10.11
N GLY A 15 21.55 3.80 -10.52
CA GLY A 15 20.40 3.04 -10.99
C GLY A 15 19.74 2.21 -9.88
N THR A 16 19.92 2.62 -8.62
CA THR A 16 19.35 1.97 -7.45
C THR A 16 18.02 2.62 -7.05
N SER A 17 17.27 1.94 -6.18
CA SER A 17 16.07 2.49 -5.55
C SER A 17 16.40 3.00 -4.15
N VAL A 18 15.77 4.10 -3.73
CA VAL A 18 15.81 4.60 -2.35
C VAL A 18 14.39 4.71 -1.81
N GLU A 19 14.23 4.42 -0.53
CA GLU A 19 12.94 4.40 0.16
C GLU A 19 12.89 5.47 1.26
N SER A 20 11.69 5.97 1.54
CA SER A 20 11.43 6.78 2.72
C SER A 20 11.37 5.92 3.98
N ASP A 21 11.38 6.58 5.14
CA ASP A 21 10.92 5.94 6.37
C ASP A 21 9.46 5.48 6.22
N GLU A 22 9.11 4.46 7.01
CA GLU A 22 7.75 3.98 7.13
C GLU A 22 6.87 5.05 7.81
N PHE A 23 5.64 5.22 7.31
CA PHE A 23 4.65 6.04 7.98
C PHE A 23 3.29 5.35 8.09
N ASP A 24 2.60 5.60 9.20
CA ASP A 24 1.25 5.13 9.47
C ASP A 24 0.20 6.09 8.91
N ALA A 25 -0.70 5.57 8.09
CA ALA A 25 -1.88 6.32 7.66
C ALA A 25 -3.08 5.40 7.45
N GLY A 26 -4.17 5.70 8.16
CA GLY A 26 -5.42 4.94 8.10
C GLY A 26 -5.23 3.45 8.35
N GLY A 27 -4.43 3.09 9.36
CA GLY A 27 -4.20 1.71 9.78
C GLY A 27 -3.33 0.87 8.83
N PHE A 28 -2.77 1.47 7.78
CA PHE A 28 -1.79 0.85 6.89
C PHE A 28 -0.42 1.50 7.09
N LYS A 29 0.62 0.73 6.79
CA LYS A 29 2.00 1.21 6.68
C LYS A 29 2.30 1.57 5.24
N TRP A 30 3.07 2.63 5.06
CA TRP A 30 3.38 3.16 3.75
C TRP A 30 4.85 3.52 3.63
N ILE A 31 5.41 3.28 2.46
CA ILE A 31 6.78 3.68 2.08
C ILE A 31 6.72 4.35 0.72
N ALA A 32 7.32 5.53 0.58
CA ALA A 32 7.57 6.14 -0.71
C ALA A 32 8.91 5.64 -1.27
N ALA A 33 9.02 5.49 -2.59
CA ALA A 33 10.27 5.10 -3.23
C ALA A 33 10.58 5.96 -4.46
N PHE A 34 11.87 6.11 -4.73
CA PHE A 34 12.43 6.87 -5.85
C PHE A 34 13.51 6.04 -6.54
N GLU A 35 13.44 5.95 -7.87
CA GLU A 35 14.44 5.23 -8.66
C GLU A 35 14.56 5.77 -10.09
N LYS A 36 15.69 5.48 -10.72
CA LYS A 36 15.88 5.73 -12.15
C LYS A 36 15.01 4.77 -12.95
N ARG A 37 14.20 5.33 -13.87
CA ARG A 37 13.42 4.51 -14.80
C ARG A 37 14.36 3.79 -15.77
N PRO A 38 14.23 2.46 -15.94
CA PRO A 38 14.96 1.72 -16.96
C PRO A 38 14.61 2.24 -18.36
N ASN A 39 15.61 2.37 -19.23
CA ASN A 39 15.39 2.77 -20.61
C ASN A 39 14.52 1.73 -21.34
N ASP A 40 13.33 2.14 -21.79
CA ASP A 40 12.46 1.30 -22.61
C ASP A 40 12.92 1.36 -24.08
N SER A 41 13.59 0.31 -24.55
CA SER A 41 14.08 0.20 -25.93
C SER A 41 12.98 0.27 -26.99
N ARG A 42 11.69 0.13 -26.62
CA ARG A 42 10.54 0.20 -27.52
C ARG A 42 9.97 1.60 -27.69
N LYS A 43 10.32 2.56 -26.82
CA LYS A 43 9.86 3.95 -26.94
C LYS A 43 10.93 4.78 -27.66
N ARG A 44 10.67 5.12 -28.93
CA ARG A 44 11.51 6.04 -29.71
C ARG A 44 11.64 7.37 -28.96
N LYS A 45 12.89 7.72 -28.63
CA LYS A 45 13.35 8.80 -27.75
C LYS A 45 13.09 8.54 -26.26
N ALA A 46 13.85 7.62 -25.68
CA ALA A 46 14.43 7.95 -24.38
C ALA A 46 15.24 9.24 -24.59
N ASP A 47 14.74 10.32 -24.04
CA ASP A 47 15.45 11.57 -23.79
C ASP A 47 16.87 11.27 -23.30
N ALA A 48 17.87 12.00 -23.81
CA ALA A 48 19.29 11.72 -23.61
C ALA A 48 19.72 11.63 -22.13
N THR A 49 18.89 12.10 -21.23
CA THR A 49 19.13 12.30 -19.81
C THR A 49 18.35 11.34 -18.91
N GLY A 50 17.31 10.69 -19.45
CA GLY A 50 16.49 9.69 -18.78
C GLY A 50 15.41 10.26 -17.83
N MET A 51 14.62 9.34 -17.27
CA MET A 51 13.51 9.63 -16.37
C MET A 51 13.73 9.02 -14.99
N ALA A 52 13.04 9.57 -13.98
CA ALA A 52 12.95 9.00 -12.65
C ALA A 52 11.49 8.74 -12.27
N ASP A 53 11.26 7.66 -11.55
CA ASP A 53 9.95 7.22 -11.09
C ASP A 53 9.79 7.34 -9.59
N PHE A 54 8.55 7.61 -9.20
CA PHE A 54 8.10 7.67 -7.83
C PHE A 54 7.04 6.61 -7.61
N TYR A 55 7.18 5.88 -6.51
CA TYR A 55 6.27 4.82 -6.12
C TYR A 55 5.76 5.04 -4.70
N LEU A 56 4.64 4.42 -4.41
CA LEU A 56 4.10 4.30 -3.08
C LEU A 56 3.77 2.84 -2.81
N LYS A 57 4.34 2.30 -1.74
CA LYS A 57 4.09 0.95 -1.25
C LYS A 57 3.13 1.03 -0.07
N CYS A 58 2.15 0.14 -0.03
CA CYS A 58 1.19 0.00 1.06
C CYS A 58 1.32 -1.40 1.63
N PHE A 59 1.38 -1.55 2.95
CA PHE A 59 1.50 -2.87 3.56
C PHE A 59 0.87 -2.92 4.94
N MET A 60 0.67 -4.15 5.38
CA MET A 60 0.05 -4.51 6.64
C MET A 60 1.05 -5.36 7.43
N THR A 61 1.15 -5.13 8.74
CA THR A 61 2.12 -5.86 9.58
C THR A 61 1.68 -7.30 9.90
N HIS A 62 0.43 -7.65 9.59
CA HIS A 62 -0.10 -8.99 9.82
C HIS A 62 -0.29 -9.76 8.50
N ILE A 63 -0.29 -11.10 8.59
CA ILE A 63 -0.25 -12.04 7.46
C ILE A 63 -1.61 -12.23 6.77
N ARG A 64 -2.70 -11.78 7.39
CA ARG A 64 -4.06 -11.96 6.84
C ARG A 64 -4.27 -11.17 5.54
N PRO A 65 -5.17 -11.65 4.66
CA PRO A 65 -5.60 -10.87 3.50
C PRO A 65 -6.11 -9.50 3.93
N TRP A 66 -5.73 -8.49 3.18
CA TRP A 66 -6.13 -7.10 3.42
C TRP A 66 -6.34 -6.42 2.08
N MET A 67 -7.16 -5.36 2.11
CA MET A 67 -7.38 -4.51 0.97
C MET A 67 -7.44 -3.05 1.42
N CYS A 68 -6.71 -2.18 0.74
CA CYS A 68 -6.82 -0.74 0.89
C CYS A 68 -7.15 -0.12 -0.46
N GLU A 69 -8.29 0.52 -0.58
CA GLU A 69 -8.61 1.32 -1.74
C GLU A 69 -8.29 2.80 -1.44
N ALA A 70 -7.44 3.42 -2.25
CA ALA A 70 -7.02 4.79 -2.03
C ALA A 70 -6.88 5.61 -3.32
N LYS A 71 -6.97 6.92 -3.14
CA LYS A 71 -6.52 7.96 -4.06
C LYS A 71 -5.15 8.44 -3.61
N ALA A 72 -4.22 8.56 -4.54
CA ALA A 72 -2.89 9.10 -4.29
C ALA A 72 -2.62 10.26 -5.23
N TYR A 73 -2.11 11.35 -4.66
CA TYR A 73 -1.55 12.47 -5.40
C TYR A 73 -0.11 12.64 -4.95
N TYR A 74 0.78 12.97 -5.87
CA TYR A 74 2.14 13.37 -5.51
C TYR A 74 2.42 14.75 -6.07
N SER A 75 3.23 15.50 -5.35
CA SER A 75 3.67 16.80 -5.77
C SER A 75 5.14 17.06 -5.48
N LEU A 76 5.81 17.74 -6.42
CA LEU A 76 7.17 18.21 -6.22
C LEU A 76 7.13 19.59 -5.56
N LEU A 77 7.92 19.74 -4.50
CA LEU A 77 8.09 20.99 -3.78
C LEU A 77 9.35 21.69 -4.28
N LEU A 78 9.21 22.96 -4.64
CA LEU A 78 10.27 23.83 -5.09
C LEU A 78 10.38 25.02 -4.18
N ASN A 79 11.54 25.20 -3.54
CA ASN A 79 11.71 26.23 -2.52
C ASN A 79 10.53 26.22 -1.52
N ASP A 80 10.07 25.03 -1.11
CA ASP A 80 8.89 24.80 -0.26
C ASP A 80 7.51 25.21 -0.84
N THR A 81 7.45 25.58 -2.12
CA THR A 81 6.20 25.83 -2.86
C THR A 81 5.88 24.69 -3.85
N THR A 82 4.62 24.25 -3.88
CA THR A 82 4.15 23.20 -4.80
C THR A 82 4.19 23.66 -6.26
N ARG A 83 4.78 22.89 -7.18
CA ARG A 83 4.76 23.21 -8.63
C ARG A 83 4.12 22.15 -9.53
N PHE A 84 4.31 20.87 -9.24
CA PHE A 84 3.83 19.80 -10.11
C PHE A 84 2.92 18.88 -9.34
N ILE A 85 1.77 18.54 -9.94
CA ILE A 85 0.78 17.63 -9.35
C ILE A 85 0.52 16.54 -10.36
N SER A 86 0.70 15.29 -9.97
CA SER A 86 0.12 14.17 -10.69
C SER A 86 -0.96 13.52 -9.84
N ILE A 87 -1.99 13.05 -10.53
CA ILE A 87 -3.20 12.51 -9.92
C ILE A 87 -3.32 11.05 -10.32
N LYS A 88 -3.40 10.15 -9.33
CA LYS A 88 -3.80 8.76 -9.54
C LYS A 88 -5.18 8.56 -8.92
N ASN A 89 -6.15 8.27 -9.80
CA ASN A 89 -7.57 8.41 -9.50
C ASN A 89 -8.12 7.41 -8.49
N ARG A 90 -7.66 6.16 -8.49
CA ARG A 90 -8.11 5.10 -7.59
C ARG A 90 -7.20 3.89 -7.79
N PHE A 91 -6.70 3.32 -6.71
CA PHE A 91 -5.92 2.09 -6.73
C PHE A 91 -6.32 1.23 -5.54
N SER A 92 -6.41 -0.07 -5.76
CA SER A 92 -6.65 -1.06 -4.72
C SER A 92 -5.34 -1.78 -4.43
N PHE A 93 -4.86 -1.60 -3.21
CA PHE A 93 -3.71 -2.29 -2.66
C PHE A 93 -4.18 -3.56 -1.96
N ASP A 94 -3.44 -4.64 -2.14
CA ASP A 94 -3.60 -5.92 -1.44
C ASP A 94 -2.23 -6.60 -1.27
N GLY A 95 -2.22 -7.83 -0.77
CA GLY A 95 -0.98 -8.60 -0.56
C GLY A 95 -0.17 -8.88 -1.84
N GLU A 96 -0.79 -8.87 -3.01
CA GLU A 96 -0.14 -9.10 -4.31
C GLU A 96 0.21 -7.80 -5.03
N LYS A 97 -0.67 -6.80 -4.95
CA LYS A 97 -0.59 -5.50 -5.62
C LYS A 97 -0.36 -4.40 -4.62
N ASN A 98 0.80 -4.43 -3.98
CA ASN A 98 1.13 -3.51 -2.89
C ASN A 98 1.94 -2.27 -3.33
N ILE A 99 2.32 -2.16 -4.60
CA ILE A 99 3.11 -1.04 -5.15
C ILE A 99 2.30 -0.27 -6.19
N LEU A 100 2.22 1.05 -6.02
CA LEU A 100 1.63 1.98 -6.98
C LEU A 100 2.71 2.88 -7.58
N HIS A 101 2.81 2.91 -8.91
CA HIS A 101 3.52 3.97 -9.62
C HIS A 101 2.71 5.27 -9.56
N VAL A 102 3.22 6.26 -8.83
CA VAL A 102 2.53 7.54 -8.66
C VAL A 102 2.94 8.57 -9.69
N GLY A 103 4.18 8.50 -10.21
CA GLY A 103 4.74 9.60 -10.98
C GLY A 103 6.01 9.29 -11.75
N THR A 104 6.19 10.00 -12.85
CA THR A 104 7.42 10.05 -13.63
C THR A 104 7.79 11.49 -13.85
N ASN A 105 9.07 11.81 -13.68
CA ASN A 105 9.64 13.09 -14.05
C ASN A 105 10.88 12.90 -14.92
N TYR A 106 11.10 13.85 -15.83
CA TYR A 106 12.36 13.96 -16.54
C TYR A 106 13.48 14.23 -15.55
N TRP A 107 14.59 13.51 -15.67
CA TRP A 107 15.71 13.69 -14.75
C TRP A 107 16.28 15.11 -14.83
N ASP A 108 16.34 15.71 -16.02
CA ASP A 108 16.76 17.09 -16.21
C ASP A 108 15.88 18.13 -15.51
N ILE A 109 14.63 17.81 -15.21
CA ILE A 109 13.76 18.71 -14.43
C ILE A 109 14.07 18.58 -12.94
N LEU A 110 14.32 17.35 -12.47
CA LEU A 110 14.66 17.08 -11.07
C LEU A 110 16.07 17.55 -10.72
N ASN A 111 17.04 17.33 -11.61
CA ASN A 111 18.46 17.63 -11.45
C ASN A 111 18.82 19.08 -11.83
N ASN A 112 17.88 20.01 -11.70
CA ASN A 112 18.08 21.40 -12.09
C ASN A 112 17.91 22.32 -10.90
N GLU A 113 19.03 22.89 -10.46
CA GLU A 113 19.12 23.83 -9.34
C GLU A 113 18.44 25.16 -9.66
N ASP A 114 18.57 25.69 -10.88
CA ASP A 114 17.90 26.94 -11.32
C ASP A 114 16.37 26.83 -11.29
N ARG A 115 15.85 25.61 -11.41
CA ARG A 115 14.41 25.33 -11.30
C ARG A 115 13.94 25.23 -9.86
N GLY A 116 14.83 25.16 -8.86
CA GLY A 116 14.51 25.01 -7.44
C GLY A 116 13.97 23.62 -7.07
N CYS A 117 14.11 22.62 -7.95
CA CYS A 117 13.71 21.24 -7.66
C CYS A 117 14.75 20.51 -6.83
N LEU A 118 16.03 20.83 -7.06
CA LEU A 118 17.17 20.32 -6.32
C LEU A 118 17.77 21.47 -5.52
N ILE A 119 17.77 21.33 -4.20
CA ILE A 119 18.31 22.33 -3.26
C ILE A 119 19.22 21.57 -2.30
N ASP A 120 20.47 21.99 -2.19
CA ASP A 120 21.46 21.35 -1.32
C ASP A 120 21.57 19.82 -1.52
N ASP A 121 21.51 19.40 -2.80
CA ASP A 121 21.45 17.99 -3.22
C ASP A 121 20.30 17.18 -2.60
N THR A 122 19.15 17.84 -2.43
CA THR A 122 17.90 17.21 -1.97
C THR A 122 16.73 17.51 -2.91
N VAL A 123 15.83 16.54 -3.05
CA VAL A 123 14.54 16.70 -3.74
C VAL A 123 13.42 16.48 -2.74
N SER A 124 12.54 17.46 -2.59
CA SER A 124 11.37 17.38 -1.71
C SER A 124 10.11 16.99 -2.46
N VAL A 125 9.42 15.96 -1.98
CA VAL A 125 8.19 15.44 -2.57
C VAL A 125 7.11 15.30 -1.50
N GLU A 126 5.88 15.64 -1.84
CA GLU A 126 4.73 15.48 -0.97
C GLU A 126 3.67 14.57 -1.59
N PHE A 127 3.31 13.52 -0.85
CA PHE A 127 2.28 12.55 -1.18
C PHE A 127 1.03 12.83 -0.36
N HIS A 128 -0.10 13.01 -1.05
CA HIS A 128 -1.42 13.13 -0.44
C HIS A 128 -2.18 11.83 -0.66
N LEU A 129 -2.62 11.21 0.43
CA LEU A 129 -3.34 9.96 0.42
C LEU A 129 -4.73 10.15 0.96
N ARG A 130 -5.71 9.65 0.21
CA ARG A 130 -7.10 9.58 0.65
C ARG A 130 -7.57 8.14 0.53
N ILE A 131 -7.67 7.47 1.67
CA ILE A 131 -8.25 6.13 1.77
C ILE A 131 -9.77 6.27 1.56
N ILE A 132 -10.30 5.42 0.68
CA ILE A 132 -11.71 5.40 0.29
C ILE A 132 -12.41 4.25 1.03
N SER A 133 -11.81 3.06 1.00
CA SER A 133 -12.29 1.88 1.71
C SER A 133 -11.10 1.07 2.20
N ALA A 134 -11.29 0.35 3.30
CA ALA A 134 -10.25 -0.46 3.92
C ALA A 134 -10.90 -1.72 4.49
N ASP A 135 -10.57 -2.87 3.93
CA ASP A 135 -10.78 -4.14 4.57
C ASP A 135 -9.47 -4.54 5.24
N ARG A 136 -9.48 -4.46 6.56
CA ARG A 136 -8.29 -4.77 7.36
C ARG A 136 -8.34 -6.17 7.94
N SER A 137 -9.45 -6.91 7.73
CA SER A 137 -9.74 -8.24 8.27
C SER A 137 -9.02 -8.56 9.59
N VAL A 138 -9.03 -7.58 10.51
CA VAL A 138 -8.64 -7.75 11.90
C VAL A 138 -9.89 -8.25 12.55
N VAL A 139 -10.05 -9.56 12.57
CA VAL A 139 -11.05 -10.14 13.45
C VAL A 139 -10.49 -10.02 14.85
N ASP A 140 -10.92 -9.00 15.58
CA ASP A 140 -10.62 -8.84 17.01
C ASP A 140 -11.08 -10.12 17.73
N PRO A 141 -10.16 -10.89 18.34
CA PRO A 141 -10.54 -12.10 19.08
C PRO A 141 -11.58 -11.81 20.18
N GLY A 142 -11.59 -10.58 20.73
CA GLY A 142 -12.59 -10.12 21.70
C GLY A 142 -14.01 -10.10 21.15
N GLN A 143 -14.20 -9.96 19.83
CA GLN A 143 -15.53 -10.05 19.20
C GLN A 143 -16.10 -11.48 19.23
N PHE A 144 -15.25 -12.50 19.39
CA PHE A 144 -15.67 -13.88 19.65
C PHE A 144 -15.83 -14.19 21.15
N ALA A 145 -15.26 -13.35 22.03
CA ALA A 145 -15.46 -13.45 23.47
C ALA A 145 -16.78 -12.82 23.94
N SER A 146 -17.33 -11.88 23.16
CA SER A 146 -18.68 -11.34 23.39
C SER A 146 -19.74 -12.37 22.99
N PRO A 147 -20.71 -12.70 23.86
CA PRO A 147 -21.78 -13.63 23.50
C PRO A 147 -22.54 -13.07 22.30
N ASN A 148 -22.50 -13.81 21.19
CA ASN A 148 -23.36 -13.64 20.00
C ASN A 148 -23.01 -12.50 19.03
N LEU A 149 -22.01 -11.66 19.28
CA LEU A 149 -21.72 -10.50 18.40
C LEU A 149 -21.37 -10.89 16.96
N LYS A 150 -20.68 -12.01 16.78
CA LYS A 150 -20.27 -12.58 15.49
C LYS A 150 -20.77 -14.02 15.30
N SER A 151 -21.82 -14.41 16.01
CA SER A 151 -22.36 -15.76 15.86
C SER A 151 -23.20 -15.86 14.58
N ASP A 152 -22.90 -16.87 13.78
CA ASP A 152 -23.60 -17.21 12.53
C ASP A 152 -24.19 -18.63 12.58
N VAL A 153 -23.89 -19.40 13.64
CA VAL A 153 -24.41 -20.74 13.87
C VAL A 153 -24.56 -21.05 15.36
N ILE A 154 -25.51 -21.92 15.67
CA ILE A 154 -25.73 -22.48 17.00
C ILE A 154 -25.31 -23.95 16.97
N LEU A 155 -24.32 -24.31 17.79
CA LEU A 155 -23.98 -25.70 18.06
C LEU A 155 -24.82 -26.19 19.24
N LYS A 156 -25.63 -27.22 19.01
CA LYS A 156 -26.33 -27.93 20.09
C LYS A 156 -25.37 -28.96 20.69
N VAL A 157 -25.15 -28.85 22.00
CA VAL A 157 -24.42 -29.83 22.82
C VAL A 157 -25.39 -30.40 23.86
N GLU A 158 -25.06 -31.53 24.49
CA GLU A 158 -25.97 -32.18 25.46
C GLU A 158 -26.42 -31.23 26.59
N GLU A 159 -25.54 -30.33 27.03
CA GLU A 159 -25.79 -29.39 28.12
C GLU A 159 -26.29 -28.01 27.66
N GLY A 160 -26.64 -27.84 26.38
CA GLY A 160 -27.25 -26.60 25.90
C GLY A 160 -26.89 -26.19 24.48
N SER A 161 -26.91 -24.88 24.23
CA SER A 161 -26.63 -24.29 22.91
C SER A 161 -25.47 -23.31 23.01
N LEU A 162 -24.51 -23.44 22.11
CA LEU A 162 -23.36 -22.54 21.99
C LEU A 162 -23.49 -21.73 20.71
N HIS A 163 -23.51 -20.40 20.85
CA HIS A 163 -23.43 -19.47 19.74
C HIS A 163 -21.98 -19.31 19.29
N VAL A 164 -21.68 -19.67 18.05
CA VAL A 164 -20.31 -19.67 17.52
C VAL A 164 -20.26 -19.04 16.13
N SER A 165 -19.03 -18.79 15.65
CA SER A 165 -18.75 -18.35 14.28
C SER A 165 -18.14 -19.51 13.48
N LYS A 166 -18.75 -19.85 12.34
CA LYS A 166 -18.30 -20.92 11.44
C LYS A 166 -16.87 -20.68 10.96
N GLU A 167 -16.59 -19.47 10.47
CA GLU A 167 -15.26 -19.12 9.94
C GLU A 167 -14.17 -19.24 11.01
N TYR A 168 -14.43 -18.76 12.23
CA TYR A 168 -13.47 -18.84 13.32
C TYR A 168 -13.14 -20.29 13.70
N LEU A 169 -14.17 -21.12 13.86
CA LEU A 169 -13.99 -22.53 14.21
C LEU A 169 -13.33 -23.32 13.08
N ALA A 170 -13.65 -23.03 11.82
CA ALA A 170 -13.01 -23.65 10.66
C ALA A 170 -11.51 -23.34 10.61
N VAL A 171 -11.11 -22.09 10.86
CA VAL A 171 -9.68 -21.69 10.93
C VAL A 171 -8.94 -22.44 12.05
N GLN A 172 -9.59 -22.71 13.18
CA GLN A 172 -8.96 -23.36 14.34
C GLN A 172 -9.05 -24.88 14.32
N SER A 173 -9.88 -25.48 13.46
CA SER A 173 -10.14 -26.90 13.44
C SER A 173 -10.52 -27.37 12.03
N PRO A 174 -9.67 -28.20 11.38
CA PRO A 174 -9.99 -28.81 10.10
C PRO A 174 -11.28 -29.65 10.12
N VAL A 175 -11.67 -30.16 11.30
CA VAL A 175 -12.94 -30.87 11.49
C VAL A 175 -14.12 -29.92 11.29
N PHE A 176 -14.07 -28.73 11.88
CA PHE A 176 -15.14 -27.73 11.71
C PHE A 176 -15.13 -27.10 10.32
N GLU A 177 -13.96 -26.93 9.70
CA GLU A 177 -13.86 -26.50 8.30
C GLU A 177 -14.59 -27.48 7.38
N THR A 178 -14.28 -28.77 7.53
CA THR A 178 -14.94 -29.83 6.77
C THR A 178 -16.43 -29.85 7.07
N LEU A 179 -16.85 -29.81 8.34
CA LEU A 179 -18.25 -29.84 8.75
C LEU A 179 -19.09 -28.70 8.16
N PHE A 180 -18.55 -27.47 8.12
CA PHE A 180 -19.31 -26.29 7.70
C PHE A 180 -19.22 -25.98 6.21
N PHE A 181 -18.11 -26.35 5.56
CA PHE A 181 -17.81 -25.95 4.18
C PHE A 181 -17.45 -27.12 3.26
N GLY A 182 -17.43 -28.36 3.78
CA GLY A 182 -17.29 -29.57 2.99
C GLY A 182 -18.61 -29.99 2.34
N ASP A 183 -18.50 -30.75 1.25
CA ASP A 183 -19.66 -31.29 0.51
C ASP A 183 -20.31 -32.45 1.26
N PHE A 184 -21.06 -32.14 2.32
CA PHE A 184 -21.96 -33.09 2.96
C PHE A 184 -23.35 -32.97 2.36
N ALA A 185 -23.75 -33.96 1.56
CA ALA A 185 -25.17 -34.18 1.28
C ALA A 185 -25.81 -34.76 2.56
N GLU A 186 -26.40 -33.90 3.39
CA GLU A 186 -27.32 -34.38 4.44
C GLU A 186 -28.43 -35.22 3.78
N LYS A 187 -28.59 -36.46 4.25
CA LYS A 187 -29.70 -37.35 3.86
C LYS A 187 -30.89 -37.16 4.79
#